data_AF-A0A536CTD7-F1
#
_entry.id   AF-A0A536CTD7-F1
#
_cell.length_a   1.000
_cell.length_b   1.000
_cell.length_c   1.000
_cell.angle_alpha   90.00
_cell.angle_beta   90.00
_cell.angle_gamma   90.00
#
_symmetry.space_group_name_H-M   'P 1'
#
loop_
_entity.id
_entity.type
_entity.pdbx_description
1 polymer ?
#
loop_
_entity_poly.entity_id
_entity_poly.type
_entity_poly.pdbx_seq_one_letter_code
_entity_poly.pdbx_strand_id
1 'polypeptide(L)'
;MPSPAAPSAPPSAPLLAPRGEPIREAPPPLPPLAAAMPREAPITLSAGAIAAAQTAPTKADKAAAKAEARAAAQAAKAETKAAAEFAKAAKAAAKGGSLAQAPALQIPQVRAKPRVVVPVAPALPPSHVLLRGPIAMGLTESKQELTLEQLGFRINTKIPLDVAWTEVKEIKPRRGRVTIRARNQWIVFGVPVEGVVEPTLAGPLVRVIEEAKTGDLDLSGSAFLDLQRSTDALENHFHDEDDPIIPAIVALVFLLSGAAVAALLPEALVLSTRSAVAPDQFLVDSRLASIDPRILVAAFSLAAMLAAGVVRIAMGQTGGIWARGTLRGWHPDRFGRTGHLARAGLARIVLSPAVAAGLLLAAFLLSLPSAREETIIDQFGIRLNKELPFFDETRGWSEVTDISTVPAPVNQHPEGFAVVFRFENKSTVTTLGHDLRGGTDKQLQRRATEWRDAAH
;
A
#
# COMPACT_ATOMS: atom_id res chain seq x y z
N MET A 1 -88.03 41.33 -17.54
CA MET A 1 -87.32 40.26 -18.27
C MET A 1 -86.12 39.81 -17.44
N PRO A 2 -85.76 38.52 -17.44
CA PRO A 2 -85.18 37.82 -16.29
C PRO A 2 -83.67 37.97 -16.10
N SER A 3 -83.22 37.75 -14.86
CA SER A 3 -81.81 37.67 -14.42
C SER A 3 -81.01 36.59 -15.16
N PRO A 4 -79.73 36.86 -15.49
CA PRO A 4 -78.75 35.81 -15.74
C PRO A 4 -78.02 35.41 -14.45
N ALA A 5 -78.02 34.10 -14.20
CA ALA A 5 -77.44 33.43 -13.04
C ALA A 5 -75.91 33.35 -13.09
N ALA A 6 -75.30 33.32 -11.90
CA ALA A 6 -73.87 33.10 -11.67
C ALA A 6 -73.48 31.61 -11.85
N PRO A 7 -72.29 31.31 -12.40
CA PRO A 7 -71.68 29.99 -12.31
C PRO A 7 -70.62 29.90 -11.18
N SER A 8 -71.05 29.20 -10.12
CA SER A 8 -70.37 28.19 -9.30
C SER A 8 -68.83 28.10 -9.20
N ALA A 9 -68.35 28.23 -7.96
CA ALA A 9 -67.08 27.71 -7.46
C ALA A 9 -67.10 26.17 -7.33
N PRO A 10 -65.98 25.45 -7.55
CA PRO A 10 -65.89 24.03 -7.28
C PRO A 10 -65.78 23.73 -5.77
N PRO A 11 -66.31 22.57 -5.32
CA PRO A 11 -66.69 22.32 -3.94
C PRO A 11 -65.55 21.88 -3.02
N SER A 12 -65.61 22.36 -1.77
CA SER A 12 -64.93 21.81 -0.61
C SER A 12 -65.46 20.41 -0.28
N ALA A 13 -64.57 19.43 -0.16
CA ALA A 13 -64.90 18.10 0.32
C ALA A 13 -65.02 18.06 1.86
N PRO A 14 -65.94 17.25 2.43
CA PRO A 14 -66.20 17.15 3.86
C PRO A 14 -65.21 16.24 4.63
N LEU A 15 -65.03 16.55 5.92
CA LEU A 15 -64.34 15.73 6.94
C LEU A 15 -64.96 14.32 7.08
N LEU A 16 -64.13 13.28 7.20
CA LEU A 16 -64.51 11.99 7.79
C LEU A 16 -63.41 11.44 8.72
N ALA A 17 -63.85 10.88 9.85
CA ALA A 17 -63.09 10.41 11.02
C ALA A 17 -62.36 9.06 10.78
N PRO A 18 -61.51 8.58 11.74
CA PRO A 18 -60.49 7.57 11.48
C PRO A 18 -61.08 6.17 11.33
N ARG A 19 -60.56 5.40 10.36
CA ARG A 19 -60.86 3.97 10.21
C ARG A 19 -59.60 3.15 10.46
N GLY A 20 -59.79 2.13 11.30
CA GLY A 20 -58.77 1.29 11.89
C GLY A 20 -58.13 0.28 10.96
N GLU A 21 -57.13 -0.37 11.55
CA GLU A 21 -56.32 -1.46 11.03
C GLU A 21 -57.14 -2.62 10.44
N PRO A 22 -56.67 -3.24 9.35
CA PRO A 22 -56.93 -4.64 9.08
C PRO A 22 -55.75 -5.50 9.56
N ILE A 23 -56.14 -6.56 10.24
CA ILE A 23 -55.37 -7.60 10.93
C ILE A 23 -54.55 -8.47 9.95
N ARG A 24 -53.39 -8.93 10.46
CA ARG A 24 -52.48 -9.99 9.97
C ARG A 24 -53.09 -11.04 9.04
N GLU A 25 -52.41 -11.28 7.91
CA GLU A 25 -52.45 -12.56 7.19
C GLU A 25 -51.00 -13.07 7.03
N ALA A 26 -50.74 -14.28 7.53
CA ALA A 26 -49.43 -14.93 7.52
C ALA A 26 -49.11 -15.49 6.12
N PRO A 27 -47.82 -15.52 5.70
CA PRO A 27 -47.45 -16.14 4.44
C PRO A 27 -47.70 -17.66 4.46
N PRO A 28 -48.20 -18.26 3.37
CA PRO A 28 -48.51 -19.69 3.30
C PRO A 28 -47.26 -20.58 3.41
N PRO A 29 -47.36 -21.77 4.03
CA PRO A 29 -46.22 -22.68 4.18
C PRO A 29 -45.80 -23.30 2.84
N LEU A 30 -44.48 -23.38 2.62
CA LEU A 30 -43.88 -24.04 1.46
C LEU A 30 -44.13 -25.57 1.49
N PRO A 31 -44.41 -26.21 0.34
CA PRO A 31 -44.68 -27.65 0.23
C PRO A 31 -43.43 -28.51 0.49
N PRO A 32 -43.58 -29.71 1.10
CA PRO A 32 -42.46 -30.62 1.35
C PRO A 32 -42.09 -31.38 0.07
N LEU A 33 -41.01 -30.97 -0.58
CA LEU A 33 -40.40 -31.73 -1.68
C LEU A 33 -39.24 -32.56 -1.14
N ALA A 34 -39.56 -33.78 -0.71
CA ALA A 34 -38.63 -34.89 -0.64
C ALA A 34 -38.92 -35.84 -1.81
N ALA A 35 -38.07 -35.83 -2.85
CA ALA A 35 -37.78 -36.97 -3.72
C ALA A 35 -36.80 -36.57 -4.84
N ALA A 36 -35.52 -36.98 -4.70
CA ALA A 36 -34.56 -37.35 -5.76
C ALA A 36 -33.13 -36.90 -5.41
N MET A 37 -32.46 -37.62 -4.52
CA MET A 37 -31.00 -37.77 -4.59
C MET A 37 -30.63 -39.25 -4.40
N PRO A 38 -29.70 -39.79 -5.21
CA PRO A 38 -29.27 -41.18 -5.13
C PRO A 38 -28.49 -41.45 -3.84
N ARG A 39 -28.77 -42.61 -3.23
CA ARG A 39 -28.06 -43.14 -2.06
C ARG A 39 -26.61 -43.47 -2.41
N GLU A 40 -25.65 -42.77 -1.80
CA GLU A 40 -24.30 -43.30 -1.60
C GLU A 40 -24.21 -43.98 -0.22
N ALA A 41 -23.55 -45.13 -0.17
CA ALA A 41 -23.38 -45.94 1.03
C ALA A 41 -22.47 -45.24 2.06
N PRO A 42 -22.77 -45.30 3.38
CA PRO A 42 -21.89 -44.74 4.39
C PRO A 42 -20.60 -45.57 4.50
N ILE A 43 -19.45 -44.91 4.30
CA ILE A 43 -18.14 -45.45 4.61
C ILE A 43 -18.04 -45.59 6.14
N THR A 44 -18.00 -46.82 6.64
CA THR A 44 -17.71 -47.13 8.04
C THR A 44 -16.21 -46.99 8.28
N LEU A 45 -15.79 -45.89 8.90
CA LEU A 45 -14.44 -45.76 9.45
C LEU A 45 -14.34 -46.54 10.77
N SER A 46 -13.35 -47.42 10.87
CA SER A 46 -13.11 -48.24 12.07
C SER A 46 -12.65 -47.37 13.25
N ALA A 47 -12.99 -47.78 14.47
CA ALA A 47 -12.66 -47.06 15.71
C ALA A 47 -11.15 -46.78 15.88
N GLY A 48 -10.28 -47.56 15.23
CA GLY A 48 -8.83 -47.31 15.20
C GLY A 48 -8.41 -46.08 14.39
N ALA A 49 -9.15 -45.71 13.34
CA ALA A 49 -8.87 -44.51 12.54
C ALA A 49 -9.27 -43.21 13.28
N ILE A 50 -10.26 -43.29 14.17
CA ILE A 50 -10.71 -42.17 15.00
C ILE A 50 -9.70 -41.89 16.12
N ALA A 51 -9.08 -42.92 16.70
CA ALA A 51 -8.06 -42.79 17.73
C ALA A 51 -6.71 -42.23 17.21
N ALA A 52 -6.33 -42.56 15.97
CA ALA A 52 -5.12 -42.03 15.33
C ALA A 52 -5.25 -40.55 14.90
N ALA A 53 -6.48 -40.08 14.62
CA ALA A 53 -6.74 -38.68 14.25
C ALA A 53 -6.73 -37.72 15.46
N GLN A 54 -6.93 -38.23 16.69
CA GLN A 54 -6.97 -37.41 17.92
C GLN A 54 -5.58 -37.17 18.55
N THR A 55 -4.54 -37.90 18.10
CA THR A 55 -3.17 -37.77 18.64
C THR A 55 -2.19 -37.11 17.67
N ALA A 56 -2.62 -36.80 16.45
CA ALA A 56 -1.81 -36.08 15.48
C ALA A 56 -1.84 -34.56 15.76
N PRO A 57 -0.68 -33.87 15.87
CA PRO A 57 -0.65 -32.44 16.16
C PRO A 57 -1.37 -31.67 15.05
N THR A 58 -2.34 -30.86 15.46
CA THR A 58 -3.20 -30.13 14.53
C THR A 58 -2.41 -29.03 13.81
N LYS A 59 -2.95 -28.53 12.68
CA LYS A 59 -2.34 -27.39 11.97
C LYS A 59 -2.20 -26.15 12.87
N ALA A 60 -3.02 -26.03 13.92
CA ALA A 60 -2.92 -24.98 14.93
C ALA A 60 -1.68 -25.15 15.82
N ASP A 61 -1.38 -26.38 16.27
CA ASP A 61 -0.21 -26.67 17.12
C ASP A 61 1.11 -26.45 16.36
N LYS A 62 1.16 -26.84 15.08
CA LYS A 62 2.32 -26.56 14.21
C LYS A 62 2.47 -25.07 13.88
N ALA A 63 1.38 -24.30 13.87
CA ALA A 63 1.42 -22.86 13.66
C ALA A 63 1.88 -22.10 14.92
N ALA A 64 1.45 -22.54 16.10
CA ALA A 64 1.89 -22.00 17.39
C ALA A 64 3.40 -22.22 17.59
N ALA A 65 3.89 -23.45 17.39
CA ALA A 65 5.31 -23.76 17.50
C ALA A 65 6.17 -22.96 16.49
N LYS A 66 5.65 -22.70 15.29
CA LYS A 66 6.34 -21.88 14.27
C LYS A 66 6.35 -20.39 14.61
N ALA A 67 5.31 -19.89 15.28
CA ALA A 67 5.26 -18.51 15.75
C ALA A 67 6.23 -18.29 16.92
N GLU A 68 6.31 -19.24 17.84
CA GLU A 68 7.20 -19.19 19.00
C GLU A 68 8.68 -19.30 18.58
N ALA A 69 8.99 -20.19 17.63
CA ALA A 69 10.34 -20.29 17.05
C ALA A 69 10.75 -19.01 16.30
N ARG A 70 9.81 -18.30 15.66
CA ARG A 70 10.08 -17.00 14.99
C ARG A 70 10.31 -15.89 15.99
N ALA A 71 9.56 -15.86 17.11
CA ALA A 71 9.75 -14.90 18.19
C ALA A 71 11.13 -15.09 18.85
N ALA A 72 11.51 -16.35 19.14
CA ALA A 72 12.84 -16.68 19.68
C ALA A 72 13.98 -16.30 18.71
N ALA A 73 13.81 -16.56 17.41
CA ALA A 73 14.81 -16.18 16.40
C ALA A 73 14.92 -14.66 16.22
N GLN A 74 13.84 -13.90 16.42
CA GLN A 74 13.86 -12.43 16.39
C GLN A 74 14.53 -11.84 17.64
N ALA A 75 14.29 -12.43 18.82
CA ALA A 75 14.98 -12.05 20.05
C ALA A 75 16.49 -12.30 19.94
N ALA A 76 16.92 -13.46 19.45
CA ALA A 76 18.34 -13.77 19.22
C ALA A 76 19.00 -12.83 18.18
N LYS A 77 18.26 -12.40 17.15
CA LYS A 77 18.73 -11.40 16.17
C LYS A 77 18.83 -9.99 16.76
N ALA A 78 17.99 -9.65 17.74
CA ALA A 78 18.05 -8.36 18.43
C ALA A 78 19.25 -8.31 19.38
N GLU A 79 19.51 -9.39 20.12
CA GLU A 79 20.67 -9.50 21.01
C GLU A 79 22.00 -9.50 20.25
N THR A 80 22.09 -10.20 19.11
CA THR A 80 23.29 -10.18 18.27
C THR A 80 23.53 -8.81 17.62
N LYS A 81 22.47 -8.07 17.25
CA LYS A 81 22.62 -6.67 16.78
C LYS A 81 23.08 -5.72 17.88
N ALA A 82 22.54 -5.86 19.09
CA ALA A 82 22.97 -5.07 20.24
C ALA A 82 24.44 -5.35 20.61
N ALA A 83 24.84 -6.62 20.64
CA ALA A 83 26.23 -7.00 20.88
C ALA A 83 27.18 -6.49 19.77
N ALA A 84 26.74 -6.48 18.51
CA ALA A 84 27.53 -5.94 17.40
C ALA A 84 27.68 -4.41 17.46
N GLU A 85 26.65 -3.66 17.90
CA GLU A 85 26.77 -2.22 18.13
C GLU A 85 27.68 -1.90 19.31
N PHE A 86 27.59 -2.64 20.41
CA PHE A 86 28.50 -2.48 21.55
C PHE A 86 29.95 -2.82 21.18
N ALA A 87 30.18 -3.86 20.37
CA ALA A 87 31.51 -4.19 19.88
C ALA A 87 32.05 -3.12 18.92
N LYS A 88 31.19 -2.49 18.10
CA LYS A 88 31.58 -1.39 17.21
C LYS A 88 31.92 -0.12 17.98
N ALA A 89 31.20 0.18 19.07
CA ALA A 89 31.50 1.27 19.99
C ALA A 89 32.80 1.02 20.78
N ALA A 90 33.04 -0.20 21.25
CA ALA A 90 34.28 -0.57 21.94
C ALA A 90 35.50 -0.54 21.01
N LYS A 91 35.35 -0.92 19.73
CA LYS A 91 36.42 -0.85 18.72
C LYS A 91 36.71 0.59 18.26
N ALA A 92 35.73 1.48 18.36
CA ALA A 92 35.93 2.92 18.17
C ALA A 92 36.69 3.55 19.36
N ALA A 93 36.48 3.06 20.59
CA ALA A 93 37.26 3.47 21.77
C ALA A 93 38.69 2.90 21.78
N ALA A 94 38.90 1.68 21.27
CA ALA A 94 40.20 1.01 21.24
C ALA A 94 41.15 1.47 20.11
N LYS A 95 40.65 2.22 19.11
CA LYS A 95 41.48 2.78 18.02
C LYS A 95 42.13 4.12 18.37
N GLY A 96 41.92 4.64 19.58
CA GLY A 96 42.68 5.73 20.18
C GLY A 96 43.64 5.20 21.24
N GLY A 97 44.75 4.57 20.85
CA GLY A 97 45.91 4.39 21.73
C GLY A 97 46.71 5.70 21.79
N SER A 98 47.38 6.10 22.86
CA SER A 98 48.05 5.28 23.88
C SER A 98 48.15 5.96 25.26
N LEU A 99 48.43 5.10 26.24
CA LEU A 99 48.71 5.33 27.67
C LEU A 99 49.89 6.29 27.94
N ALA A 100 49.77 7.13 28.98
CA ALA A 100 50.51 7.00 30.25
C ALA A 100 50.69 8.35 30.99
N GLN A 101 50.48 8.29 32.30
CA GLN A 101 51.03 9.13 33.37
C GLN A 101 50.49 10.57 33.57
N ALA A 102 49.76 10.71 34.69
CA ALA A 102 49.29 11.97 35.26
C ALA A 102 50.46 12.88 35.67
N PRO A 103 50.21 14.21 35.64
CA PRO A 103 50.35 14.99 36.87
C PRO A 103 49.05 15.72 37.19
N ALA A 104 48.69 15.73 38.47
CA ALA A 104 47.56 16.48 39.00
C ALA A 104 47.75 17.97 38.69
N LEU A 105 46.85 18.58 37.92
CA LEU A 105 46.71 20.03 37.78
C LEU A 105 45.29 20.37 37.28
N GLN A 106 44.53 20.96 38.21
CA GLN A 106 43.45 21.94 38.02
C GLN A 106 42.48 21.71 36.86
N ILE A 107 41.28 21.25 37.20
CA ILE A 107 40.09 21.21 36.33
C ILE A 107 39.85 22.64 35.76
N PRO A 108 40.13 22.91 34.48
CA PRO A 108 39.65 24.12 33.84
C PRO A 108 38.20 23.85 33.48
N GLN A 109 37.30 24.71 33.96
CA GLN A 109 35.88 24.65 33.68
C GLN A 109 35.63 24.34 32.20
N VAL A 110 34.95 23.23 31.95
CA VAL A 110 34.38 22.92 30.64
C VAL A 110 33.53 24.13 30.27
N ARG A 111 34.00 24.92 29.30
CA ARG A 111 33.20 25.91 28.59
C ARG A 111 31.93 25.20 28.16
N ALA A 112 30.85 25.48 28.90
CA ALA A 112 29.51 25.10 28.53
C ALA A 112 29.31 25.57 27.09
N LYS A 113 29.12 24.62 26.17
CA LYS A 113 28.46 24.94 24.91
C LYS A 113 27.17 25.66 25.30
N PRO A 114 26.90 26.90 24.84
CA PRO A 114 25.67 27.56 25.18
C PRO A 114 24.56 26.64 24.70
N ARG A 115 23.84 26.07 25.66
CA ARG A 115 22.56 25.42 25.44
C ARG A 115 21.76 26.51 24.74
N VAL A 116 21.54 26.38 23.44
CA VAL A 116 20.54 27.18 22.76
C VAL A 116 19.26 26.80 23.48
N VAL A 117 18.89 27.64 24.44
CA VAL A 117 17.58 27.68 25.03
C VAL A 117 16.70 28.07 23.85
N VAL A 118 16.21 27.06 23.13
CA VAL A 118 15.05 27.25 22.27
C VAL A 118 14.01 27.83 23.22
N PRO A 119 13.50 29.05 22.96
CA PRO A 119 12.57 29.68 23.87
C PRO A 119 11.41 28.70 24.05
N VAL A 120 11.20 28.29 25.30
CA VAL A 120 9.94 27.71 25.75
C VAL A 120 8.89 28.68 25.24
N ALA A 121 8.08 28.25 24.27
CA ALA A 121 6.91 29.02 23.86
C ALA A 121 6.20 29.42 25.15
N PRO A 122 5.82 30.70 25.32
CA PRO A 122 5.22 31.14 26.57
C PRO A 122 4.01 30.26 26.83
N ALA A 123 4.11 29.40 27.85
CA ALA A 123 3.01 28.58 28.30
C ALA A 123 1.85 29.55 28.56
N LEU A 124 0.75 29.36 27.84
CA LEU A 124 -0.43 30.19 28.00
C LEU A 124 -0.79 30.19 29.50
N PRO A 125 -1.08 31.35 30.10
CA PRO A 125 -1.55 31.36 31.48
C PRO A 125 -2.82 30.48 31.58
N PRO A 126 -3.03 29.79 32.72
CA PRO A 126 -4.16 28.88 32.87
C PRO A 126 -5.45 29.64 32.59
N SER A 127 -6.18 29.22 31.56
CA SER A 127 -7.42 29.87 31.11
C SER A 127 -8.55 28.86 31.08
N HIS A 128 -9.79 29.34 31.09
CA HIS A 128 -10.95 28.46 31.05
C HIS A 128 -10.91 27.62 29.77
N VAL A 129 -10.99 26.30 29.96
CA VAL A 129 -11.06 25.32 28.88
C VAL A 129 -12.48 25.38 28.32
N LEU A 130 -12.57 25.69 27.03
CA LEU A 130 -13.82 25.79 26.31
C LEU A 130 -14.25 24.43 25.74
N LEU A 131 -13.30 23.66 25.18
CA LEU A 131 -13.57 22.37 24.57
C LEU A 131 -12.34 21.47 24.57
N ARG A 132 -12.52 20.16 24.81
CA ARG A 132 -11.49 19.14 24.62
C ARG A 132 -11.96 18.12 23.60
N GLY A 133 -11.10 17.81 22.64
CA GLY A 133 -11.41 16.84 21.61
C GLY A 133 -10.17 16.07 21.16
N PRO A 134 -10.33 14.80 20.76
CA PRO A 134 -9.23 14.06 20.15
C PRO A 134 -8.93 14.66 18.76
N ILE A 135 -7.65 14.80 18.44
CA ILE A 135 -7.15 15.18 17.12
C ILE A 135 -6.06 14.22 16.68
N ALA A 136 -5.90 14.01 15.38
CA ALA A 136 -4.80 13.23 14.83
C ALA A 136 -3.85 14.13 14.04
N MET A 137 -2.56 14.03 14.37
CA MET A 137 -1.49 14.83 13.78
C MET A 137 -0.41 13.97 13.11
N GLY A 138 0.25 14.56 12.11
CA GLY A 138 1.41 13.97 11.43
C GLY A 138 1.06 12.90 10.38
N LEU A 139 2.11 12.23 9.88
CA LEU A 139 2.02 11.10 8.95
C LEU A 139 1.60 9.80 9.65
N THR A 140 1.92 9.65 10.93
CA THR A 140 1.64 8.44 11.72
C THR A 140 0.32 8.50 12.47
N GLU A 141 -0.54 9.49 12.17
CA GLU A 141 -1.88 9.70 12.75
C GLU A 141 -1.95 9.47 14.26
N SER A 142 -1.00 10.04 15.02
CA SER A 142 -0.99 9.87 16.47
C SER A 142 -2.20 10.60 17.06
N LYS A 143 -3.05 9.87 17.80
CA LYS A 143 -4.13 10.44 18.62
C LYS A 143 -3.51 11.37 19.66
N GLN A 144 -3.97 12.61 19.67
CA GLN A 144 -3.57 13.69 20.56
C GLN A 144 -4.84 14.39 21.05
N GLU A 145 -4.72 15.21 22.08
CA GLU A 145 -5.84 16.00 22.59
C GLU A 145 -5.63 17.47 22.21
N LEU A 146 -6.64 18.04 21.55
CA LEU A 146 -6.79 19.47 21.35
C LEU A 146 -7.61 20.02 22.51
N THR A 147 -7.05 20.99 23.22
CA THR A 147 -7.75 21.78 24.23
C THR A 147 -7.93 23.18 23.68
N LEU A 148 -9.16 23.57 23.39
CA LEU A 148 -9.51 24.95 23.07
C LEU A 148 -9.69 25.72 24.39
N GLU A 149 -9.03 26.85 24.48
CA GLU A 149 -8.95 27.71 25.67
C GLU A 149 -9.40 29.13 25.32
N GLN A 150 -9.80 29.90 26.33
CA GLN A 150 -10.25 31.29 26.10
C GLN A 150 -9.14 32.19 25.53
N LEU A 151 -7.87 31.90 25.85
CA LEU A 151 -6.72 32.69 25.39
C LEU A 151 -5.99 32.11 24.17
N GLY A 152 -6.29 30.85 23.79
CA GLY A 152 -5.61 30.16 22.70
C GLY A 152 -6.07 28.72 22.54
N PHE A 153 -5.22 27.90 21.95
CA PHE A 153 -5.41 26.45 21.96
C PHE A 153 -4.12 25.74 22.33
N ARG A 154 -4.26 24.58 22.97
CA ARG A 154 -3.16 23.70 23.34
C ARG A 154 -3.31 22.35 22.67
N ILE A 155 -2.22 21.84 22.13
CA ILE A 155 -2.17 20.47 21.61
C ILE A 155 -1.18 19.68 22.46
N ASN A 156 -1.70 18.64 23.12
CA ASN A 156 -0.90 17.74 23.94
C ASN A 156 -0.13 16.76 23.04
N THR A 157 1.06 17.18 22.58
CA THR A 157 2.03 16.30 21.89
C THR A 157 3.23 15.98 22.79
N LYS A 158 4.19 15.18 22.29
CA LYS A 158 5.50 14.98 22.96
C LYS A 158 6.19 16.31 23.30
N ILE A 159 5.92 17.36 22.52
CA ILE A 159 6.26 18.75 22.82
C ILE A 159 4.93 19.52 22.84
N PRO A 160 4.43 19.96 24.01
CA PRO A 160 3.15 20.66 24.08
C PRO A 160 3.20 21.91 23.22
N LEU A 161 2.19 22.08 22.38
CA LEU A 161 2.09 23.21 21.47
C LEU A 161 0.99 24.14 21.96
N ASP A 162 1.41 25.26 22.56
CA ASP A 162 0.54 26.30 23.09
C ASP A 162 0.57 27.49 22.12
N VAL A 163 -0.60 27.86 21.57
CA VAL A 163 -0.71 28.95 20.58
C VAL A 163 -1.81 29.90 21.02
N ALA A 164 -1.45 31.17 21.24
CA ALA A 164 -2.41 32.22 21.56
C ALA A 164 -3.25 32.60 20.32
N TRP A 165 -4.52 32.95 20.51
CA TRP A 165 -5.40 33.36 19.41
C TRP A 165 -4.87 34.57 18.62
N THR A 166 -4.12 35.45 19.28
CA THR A 166 -3.45 36.63 18.68
C THR A 166 -2.34 36.27 17.70
N GLU A 167 -1.79 35.06 17.79
CA GLU A 167 -0.73 34.56 16.90
C GLU A 167 -1.28 33.83 15.67
N VAL A 168 -2.58 33.54 15.65
CA VAL A 168 -3.28 32.82 14.57
C VAL A 168 -3.66 33.80 13.45
N LYS A 169 -2.95 33.69 12.32
CA LYS A 169 -3.18 34.52 11.14
C LYS A 169 -4.31 33.99 10.26
N GLU A 170 -4.44 32.67 10.13
CA GLU A 170 -5.34 32.05 9.16
C GLU A 170 -5.72 30.64 9.61
N ILE A 171 -7.00 30.27 9.44
CA ILE A 171 -7.55 28.94 9.69
C ILE A 171 -8.24 28.53 8.40
N LYS A 172 -7.83 27.41 7.79
CA LYS A 172 -8.45 26.92 6.55
C LYS A 172 -8.59 25.40 6.54
N PRO A 173 -9.70 24.86 5.99
CA PRO A 173 -9.78 23.45 5.65
C PRO A 173 -8.96 23.20 4.37
N ARG A 174 -7.97 22.31 4.43
CA ARG A 174 -7.13 21.93 3.29
C ARG A 174 -6.98 20.42 3.22
N ARG A 175 -7.38 19.82 2.08
CA ARG A 175 -7.33 18.35 1.85
C ARG A 175 -8.00 17.54 2.96
N GLY A 176 -9.12 18.03 3.53
CA GLY A 176 -9.81 17.35 4.62
C GLY A 176 -9.09 17.40 5.97
N ARG A 177 -8.15 18.32 6.16
CA ARG A 177 -7.53 18.61 7.46
C ARG A 177 -7.66 20.09 7.77
N VAL A 178 -7.70 20.43 9.04
CA VAL A 178 -7.63 21.81 9.51
C VAL A 178 -6.17 22.24 9.47
N THR A 179 -5.91 23.32 8.77
CA THR A 179 -4.58 23.95 8.70
C THR A 179 -4.66 25.30 9.39
N ILE A 180 -3.91 25.45 10.48
CA ILE A 180 -3.78 26.71 11.21
C ILE A 180 -2.40 27.29 10.92
N ARG A 181 -2.37 28.54 10.45
CA ARG A 181 -1.14 29.31 10.27
C ARG A 181 -0.91 30.20 11.48
N ALA A 182 -0.04 29.75 12.38
CA ALA A 182 0.48 30.55 13.49
C ALA A 182 1.72 31.34 13.05
N ARG A 183 2.09 32.40 13.78
CA ARG A 183 3.16 33.36 13.42
C ARG A 183 4.42 32.76 12.78
N ASN A 184 4.90 31.61 13.26
CA ASN A 184 6.12 30.98 12.76
C ASN A 184 5.97 29.47 12.43
N GLN A 185 4.75 28.92 12.46
CA GLN A 185 4.52 27.48 12.30
C GLN A 185 3.21 27.17 11.59
N TRP A 186 3.23 26.10 10.79
CA TRP A 186 2.04 25.52 10.17
C TRP A 186 1.61 24.30 10.98
N ILE A 187 0.37 24.31 11.47
CA ILE A 187 -0.18 23.25 12.29
C ILE A 187 -1.28 22.59 11.48
N VAL A 188 -1.15 21.28 11.24
CA VAL A 188 -2.10 20.51 10.42
C VAL A 188 -2.58 19.31 11.22
N PHE A 189 -3.88 19.28 11.49
CA PHE A 189 -4.53 18.19 12.21
C PHE A 189 -5.92 17.91 11.63
N GLY A 190 -6.45 16.74 11.91
CA GLY A 190 -7.83 16.40 11.55
C GLY A 190 -8.54 15.70 12.70
N VAL A 191 -9.86 15.57 12.58
CA VAL A 191 -10.68 14.88 13.58
C VAL A 191 -10.54 13.36 13.36
N PRO A 192 -9.98 12.60 14.32
CA PRO A 192 -9.97 11.16 14.27
C PRO A 192 -11.33 10.65 14.73
N VAL A 193 -12.10 10.08 13.81
CA VAL A 193 -13.21 9.21 14.17
C VAL A 193 -12.63 7.80 14.22
N GLU A 194 -12.68 7.17 15.40
CA GLU A 194 -12.15 5.82 15.65
C GLU A 194 -10.70 5.56 15.19
N GLY A 195 -9.86 6.60 15.19
CA GLY A 195 -8.43 6.49 14.87
C GLY A 195 -8.06 6.70 13.40
N VAL A 196 -9.01 7.02 12.52
CA VAL A 196 -8.75 7.46 11.14
C VAL A 196 -9.23 8.90 10.98
N VAL A 197 -8.44 9.76 10.33
CA VAL A 197 -8.80 11.18 10.11
C VAL A 197 -9.96 11.30 9.12
N GLU A 198 -11.06 11.96 9.54
CA GLU A 198 -12.20 12.21 8.65
C GLU A 198 -12.09 13.56 7.93
N PRO A 199 -12.08 13.57 6.58
CA PRO A 199 -11.94 14.79 5.81
C PRO A 199 -13.20 15.68 5.79
N THR A 200 -14.38 15.09 5.95
CA THR A 200 -15.67 15.81 5.91
C THR A 200 -15.89 16.67 7.16
N LEU A 201 -15.31 16.29 8.29
CA LEU A 201 -15.43 17.01 9.57
C LEU A 201 -14.49 18.23 9.67
N ALA A 202 -13.53 18.38 8.76
CA ALA A 202 -12.60 19.52 8.78
C ALA A 202 -13.30 20.87 8.55
N GLY A 203 -14.37 20.91 7.74
CA GLY A 203 -15.15 22.12 7.50
C GLY A 203 -15.91 22.57 8.76
N PRO A 204 -16.77 21.72 9.35
CA PRO A 204 -17.45 22.01 10.61
C PRO A 204 -16.50 22.35 11.76
N LEU A 205 -15.37 21.64 11.87
CA LEU A 205 -14.37 21.92 12.91
C LEU A 205 -13.73 23.31 12.76
N VAL A 206 -13.47 23.77 11.52
CA VAL A 206 -12.96 25.14 11.30
C VAL A 206 -13.91 26.18 11.87
N ARG A 207 -15.23 26.00 11.69
CA ARG A 207 -16.24 26.93 12.23
C ARG A 207 -16.20 26.98 13.76
N VAL A 208 -16.08 25.82 14.42
CA VAL A 208 -15.93 25.74 15.89
C VAL A 208 -14.66 26.45 16.36
N ILE A 209 -13.55 26.30 15.65
CA ILE A 209 -12.28 26.97 15.99
C ILE A 209 -12.36 28.48 15.76
N GLU A 210 -13.06 28.92 14.71
CA GLU A 210 -13.30 30.34 14.44
C GLU A 210 -14.20 30.99 15.52
N GLU A 211 -15.24 30.30 15.97
CA GLU A 211 -16.13 30.76 17.06
C GLU A 211 -15.40 30.78 18.41
N ALA A 212 -14.51 29.81 18.66
CA ALA A 212 -13.62 29.83 19.82
C ALA A 212 -12.63 31.00 19.77
N LYS A 213 -12.12 31.36 18.58
CA LYS A 213 -11.23 32.52 18.40
C LYS A 213 -11.94 33.84 18.68
N THR A 214 -13.22 33.96 18.35
CA THR A 214 -14.02 35.16 18.65
C THR A 214 -14.44 35.26 20.11
N GLY A 215 -14.23 34.19 20.89
CA GLY A 215 -14.55 34.13 22.33
C GLY A 215 -16.03 33.86 22.62
N ASP A 216 -16.79 33.44 21.60
CA ASP A 216 -18.25 33.24 21.66
C ASP A 216 -18.62 31.77 21.49
N LEU A 217 -17.73 30.86 21.87
CA LEU A 217 -17.97 29.42 21.72
C LEU A 217 -19.11 28.99 22.64
N ASP A 218 -20.30 28.88 22.07
CA ASP A 218 -21.46 28.29 22.72
C ASP A 218 -21.50 26.78 22.45
N LEU A 219 -21.41 25.98 23.51
CA LEU A 219 -21.53 24.52 23.43
C LEU A 219 -22.97 24.07 23.11
N SER A 220 -23.95 24.95 23.28
CA SER A 220 -25.31 24.80 22.77
C SER A 220 -25.54 25.54 21.44
N GLY A 221 -24.49 26.15 20.90
CA GLY A 221 -24.51 26.99 19.72
C GLY A 221 -24.50 26.20 18.40
N SER A 222 -24.64 26.95 17.31
CA SER A 222 -24.84 26.37 15.98
C SER A 222 -23.64 25.58 15.45
N ALA A 223 -22.39 26.03 15.66
CA ALA A 223 -21.23 25.38 15.04
C ALA A 223 -20.85 24.06 15.74
N PHE A 224 -20.96 24.00 17.07
CA PHE A 224 -20.71 22.75 17.80
C PHE A 224 -21.79 21.71 17.54
N LEU A 225 -23.07 22.12 17.52
CA LEU A 225 -24.18 21.24 17.13
C LEU A 225 -24.05 20.78 15.68
N ASP A 226 -23.59 21.62 14.76
CA ASP A 226 -23.30 21.23 13.37
C ASP A 226 -22.16 20.20 13.29
N LEU A 227 -21.12 20.33 14.13
CA LEU A 227 -20.05 19.33 14.23
C LEU A 227 -20.58 18.00 14.77
N GLN A 228 -21.44 18.01 15.79
CA GLN A 228 -22.09 16.80 16.32
C GLN A 228 -22.99 16.15 15.27
N ARG A 229 -23.91 16.92 14.67
CA ARG A 229 -24.80 16.43 13.61
C ARG A 229 -24.05 15.88 12.42
N SER A 230 -22.94 16.50 12.02
CA SER A 230 -22.11 15.99 10.92
C SER A 230 -21.34 14.72 11.31
N THR A 231 -21.04 14.53 12.58
CA THR A 231 -20.46 13.28 13.10
C THR A 231 -21.52 12.17 13.13
N ASP A 232 -22.73 12.45 13.62
CA ASP A 232 -23.83 11.48 13.65
C ASP A 232 -24.30 11.11 12.22
N ALA A 233 -24.37 12.09 11.33
CA ALA A 233 -24.70 11.86 9.93
C ALA A 233 -23.63 11.02 9.21
N LEU A 234 -22.37 11.10 9.63
CA LEU A 234 -21.29 10.30 9.08
C LEU A 234 -21.42 8.83 9.49
N GLU A 235 -21.78 8.58 10.75
CA GLU A 235 -22.06 7.25 11.28
C GLU A 235 -23.18 6.56 10.50
N ASN A 236 -24.28 7.27 10.26
CA ASN A 236 -25.39 6.78 9.43
C ASN A 236 -24.94 6.48 7.99
N HIS A 237 -24.14 7.36 7.38
CA HIS A 237 -23.59 7.10 6.04
C HIS A 237 -22.67 5.88 5.97
N PHE A 238 -21.93 5.54 7.04
CA PHE A 238 -21.15 4.30 7.05
C PHE A 238 -22.04 3.07 7.15
N HIS A 239 -23.14 3.14 7.90
CA HIS A 239 -24.09 2.04 7.97
C HIS A 239 -24.83 1.80 6.65
N ASP A 240 -25.27 2.88 6.00
CA ASP A 240 -26.02 2.81 4.74
C ASP A 240 -25.14 2.27 3.59
N GLU A 241 -23.82 2.46 3.67
CA GLU A 241 -22.87 2.10 2.62
C GLU A 241 -22.10 0.78 2.86
N ASP A 242 -22.59 -0.09 3.75
CA ASP A 242 -22.08 -1.47 3.89
C ASP A 242 -22.57 -2.38 2.75
N ASP A 243 -22.31 -1.99 1.50
CA ASP A 243 -22.64 -2.81 0.35
C ASP A 243 -21.56 -3.89 0.13
N PRO A 244 -21.89 -5.19 0.21
CA PRO A 244 -20.96 -6.28 -0.05
C PRO A 244 -20.43 -6.32 -1.49
N ILE A 245 -21.07 -5.63 -2.43
CA ILE A 245 -20.65 -5.57 -3.83
C ILE A 245 -19.39 -4.72 -4.00
N ILE A 246 -19.22 -3.66 -3.22
CA ILE A 246 -18.06 -2.74 -3.31
C ILE A 246 -16.73 -3.51 -3.19
N PRO A 247 -16.45 -4.25 -2.10
CA PRO A 247 -15.20 -5.01 -1.99
C PRO A 247 -15.04 -6.06 -3.07
N ALA A 248 -16.14 -6.67 -3.54
CA ALA A 248 -16.09 -7.66 -4.61
C ALA A 248 -15.64 -7.06 -5.94
N ILE A 249 -16.16 -5.89 -6.31
CA ILE A 249 -15.72 -5.16 -7.51
C ILE A 249 -14.25 -4.75 -7.38
N VAL A 250 -13.84 -4.18 -6.24
CA VAL A 250 -12.43 -3.78 -6.03
C VAL A 250 -11.51 -5.00 -6.14
N ALA A 251 -11.85 -6.10 -5.49
CA ALA A 251 -11.07 -7.33 -5.53
C ALA A 251 -11.00 -7.93 -6.93
N LEU A 252 -12.13 -7.96 -7.65
CA LEU A 252 -12.21 -8.50 -9.01
C LEU A 252 -11.32 -7.69 -9.96
N VAL A 253 -11.46 -6.37 -9.96
CA VAL A 253 -10.64 -5.48 -10.81
C VAL A 253 -9.18 -5.61 -10.43
N PHE A 254 -8.84 -5.59 -9.14
CA PHE A 254 -7.46 -5.71 -8.67
C PHE A 254 -6.82 -7.04 -9.07
N LEU A 255 -7.51 -8.17 -8.88
CA LEU A 255 -6.96 -9.49 -9.20
C LEU A 255 -6.85 -9.73 -10.70
N LEU A 256 -7.89 -9.38 -11.48
CA LEU A 256 -7.87 -9.58 -12.93
C LEU A 256 -6.84 -8.67 -13.60
N SER A 257 -6.80 -7.38 -13.24
CA SER A 257 -5.80 -6.47 -13.79
C SER A 257 -4.40 -6.84 -13.31
N GLY A 258 -4.23 -7.25 -12.05
CA GLY A 258 -2.94 -7.72 -11.53
C GLY A 258 -2.42 -8.94 -12.28
N ALA A 259 -3.27 -9.93 -12.54
CA ALA A 259 -2.90 -11.12 -13.32
C ALA A 259 -2.58 -10.78 -14.79
N ALA A 260 -3.41 -9.96 -15.44
CA ALA A 260 -3.19 -9.54 -16.82
C ALA A 260 -1.88 -8.74 -16.97
N VAL A 261 -1.62 -7.80 -16.06
CA VAL A 261 -0.40 -6.98 -16.09
C VAL A 261 0.81 -7.83 -15.73
N ALA A 262 0.73 -8.75 -14.76
CA ALA A 262 1.86 -9.62 -14.43
C ALA A 262 2.26 -10.54 -15.59
N ALA A 263 1.30 -10.92 -16.45
CA ALA A 263 1.57 -11.69 -17.66
C ALA A 263 2.21 -10.83 -18.77
N LEU A 264 1.73 -9.60 -18.97
CA LEU A 264 2.12 -8.75 -20.10
C LEU A 264 3.32 -7.83 -19.83
N LEU A 265 3.52 -7.42 -18.57
CA LEU A 265 4.53 -6.43 -18.19
C LEU A 265 5.97 -6.88 -18.47
N PRO A 266 6.39 -8.14 -18.24
CA PRO A 266 7.73 -8.61 -18.61
C PRO A 266 8.00 -8.41 -20.09
N GLU A 267 7.07 -8.85 -20.95
CA GLU A 267 7.22 -8.74 -22.41
C GLU A 267 7.24 -7.27 -22.87
N ALA A 268 6.40 -6.42 -22.26
CA ALA A 268 6.37 -4.99 -22.57
C ALA A 268 7.68 -4.28 -22.16
N LEU A 269 8.26 -4.64 -21.02
CA LEU A 269 9.54 -4.10 -20.53
C LEU A 269 10.69 -4.48 -21.47
N VAL A 270 10.78 -5.77 -21.81
CA VAL A 270 11.77 -6.30 -22.75
C VAL A 270 11.62 -5.58 -24.10
N LEU A 271 10.41 -5.52 -24.66
CA LEU A 271 10.18 -4.84 -25.95
C LEU A 271 10.56 -3.35 -25.94
N SER A 272 10.40 -2.67 -24.80
CA SER A 272 10.70 -1.25 -24.66
C SER A 272 12.18 -0.91 -24.52
N THR A 273 12.98 -1.86 -24.00
CA THR A 273 14.42 -1.67 -23.74
C THR A 273 15.29 -2.28 -24.82
N ARG A 274 14.69 -3.11 -25.68
CA ARG A 274 15.31 -3.87 -26.74
C ARG A 274 16.09 -3.05 -27.77
N SER A 275 17.30 -3.52 -28.08
CA SER A 275 18.07 -3.07 -29.25
C SER A 275 17.47 -3.59 -30.57
N ALA A 276 17.42 -2.74 -31.59
CA ALA A 276 16.99 -3.15 -32.94
C ALA A 276 17.98 -4.16 -33.52
N VAL A 277 17.48 -5.28 -34.05
CA VAL A 277 18.31 -6.35 -34.65
C VAL A 277 18.52 -6.02 -36.13
N ALA A 278 19.77 -5.69 -36.50
CA ALA A 278 20.11 -5.48 -37.90
C ALA A 278 20.16 -6.81 -38.68
N PRO A 279 20.09 -6.79 -40.02
CA PRO A 279 20.37 -7.98 -40.84
C PRO A 279 21.74 -8.57 -40.48
N ASP A 280 21.84 -9.90 -40.41
CA ASP A 280 23.03 -10.67 -40.00
C ASP A 280 23.47 -10.50 -38.53
N GLN A 281 22.65 -9.90 -37.67
CA GLN A 281 22.87 -9.86 -36.22
C GLN A 281 21.94 -10.83 -35.48
N PHE A 282 22.46 -11.42 -34.41
CA PHE A 282 21.69 -12.21 -33.46
C PHE A 282 21.62 -11.47 -32.13
N LEU A 283 20.44 -11.47 -31.51
CA LEU A 283 20.22 -10.90 -30.18
C LEU A 283 19.79 -12.01 -29.23
N VAL A 284 20.52 -12.13 -28.13
CA VAL A 284 20.19 -13.01 -27.00
C VAL A 284 19.68 -12.11 -25.87
N ASP A 285 18.39 -12.25 -25.58
CA ASP A 285 17.68 -11.37 -24.67
C ASP A 285 17.33 -12.10 -23.36
N SER A 286 17.41 -11.38 -22.24
CA SER A 286 17.17 -11.94 -20.91
C SER A 286 15.67 -12.09 -20.66
N ARG A 287 15.22 -13.31 -20.34
CA ARG A 287 13.82 -13.54 -19.97
C ARG A 287 13.53 -12.98 -18.57
N LEU A 288 12.81 -11.87 -18.51
CA LEU A 288 12.17 -11.45 -17.26
C LEU A 288 11.05 -12.44 -16.91
N ALA A 289 11.21 -13.15 -15.79
CA ALA A 289 10.21 -14.09 -15.32
C ALA A 289 8.97 -13.35 -14.80
N SER A 290 7.77 -13.78 -15.16
CA SER A 290 6.51 -13.22 -14.63
C SER A 290 6.34 -13.34 -13.12
N ILE A 291 7.10 -14.24 -12.47
CA ILE A 291 7.12 -14.46 -11.01
C ILE A 291 8.24 -13.62 -10.33
N ASP A 292 8.97 -12.77 -11.06
CA ASP A 292 9.93 -11.85 -10.44
C ASP A 292 9.19 -10.93 -9.43
N PRO A 293 9.64 -10.86 -8.17
CA PRO A 293 9.01 -10.00 -7.16
C PRO A 293 8.92 -8.53 -7.59
N ARG A 294 9.85 -8.02 -8.40
CA ARG A 294 9.83 -6.64 -8.89
C ARG A 294 8.66 -6.44 -9.85
N ILE A 295 8.48 -7.36 -10.79
CA ILE A 295 7.39 -7.35 -11.76
C ILE A 295 6.06 -7.54 -11.06
N LEU A 296 5.97 -8.46 -10.09
CA LEU A 296 4.75 -8.64 -9.31
C LEU A 296 4.37 -7.37 -8.55
N VAL A 297 5.33 -6.70 -7.91
CA VAL A 297 5.06 -5.41 -7.24
C VAL A 297 4.62 -4.35 -8.25
N ALA A 298 5.26 -4.23 -9.40
CA ALA A 298 4.86 -3.30 -10.46
C ALA A 298 3.45 -3.61 -11.02
N ALA A 299 3.14 -4.88 -11.23
CA ALA A 299 1.86 -5.32 -11.76
C ALA A 299 0.71 -5.08 -10.78
N PHE A 300 0.86 -5.49 -9.52
CA PHE A 300 -0.16 -5.29 -8.50
C PHE A 300 -0.28 -3.83 -8.04
N SER A 301 0.78 -3.03 -8.17
CA SER A 301 0.66 -1.58 -7.93
C SER A 301 -0.09 -0.87 -9.06
N LEU A 302 0.15 -1.23 -10.33
CA LEU A 302 -0.67 -0.74 -11.45
C LEU A 302 -2.13 -1.17 -11.29
N ALA A 303 -2.36 -2.43 -10.93
CA ALA A 303 -3.69 -2.98 -10.66
C ALA A 303 -4.41 -2.23 -9.53
N ALA A 304 -3.70 -1.87 -8.46
CA ALA A 304 -4.24 -1.05 -7.38
C ALA A 304 -4.66 0.34 -7.87
N MET A 305 -3.85 0.98 -8.73
CA MET A 305 -4.20 2.26 -9.34
C MET A 305 -5.44 2.16 -10.24
N LEU A 306 -5.53 1.11 -11.06
CA LEU A 306 -6.68 0.85 -11.92
C LEU A 306 -7.94 0.58 -11.09
N ALA A 307 -7.85 -0.27 -10.08
CA ALA A 307 -8.96 -0.54 -9.16
C ALA A 307 -9.44 0.74 -8.46
N ALA A 308 -8.52 1.57 -7.94
CA ALA A 308 -8.87 2.86 -7.34
C ALA A 308 -9.50 3.83 -8.35
N GLY A 309 -9.02 3.83 -9.60
CA GLY A 309 -9.59 4.62 -10.70
C GLY A 309 -11.00 4.20 -11.04
N VAL A 310 -11.23 2.89 -11.23
CA VAL A 310 -12.56 2.32 -11.51
C VAL A 310 -13.54 2.63 -10.39
N VAL A 311 -13.14 2.46 -9.13
CA VAL A 311 -14.00 2.79 -7.97
C VAL A 311 -14.35 4.27 -7.94
N ARG A 312 -13.41 5.16 -8.23
CA ARG A 312 -13.69 6.61 -8.28
C ARG A 312 -14.64 6.99 -9.40
N ILE A 313 -14.54 6.34 -10.56
CA ILE A 313 -15.42 6.62 -11.71
C ILE A 313 -16.80 6.02 -11.49
N ALA A 314 -16.88 4.78 -11.01
CA ALA A 314 -18.14 4.05 -10.86
C ALA A 314 -18.94 4.48 -9.62
N MET A 315 -18.24 4.74 -8.50
CA MET A 315 -18.88 4.96 -7.19
C MET A 315 -18.66 6.36 -6.63
N GLY A 316 -17.81 7.19 -7.25
CA GLY A 316 -17.60 8.57 -6.80
C GLY A 316 -17.20 8.68 -5.33
N GLN A 317 -17.98 9.44 -4.54
CA GLN A 317 -17.72 9.65 -3.12
C GLN A 317 -18.03 8.41 -2.26
N THR A 318 -18.97 7.61 -2.71
CA THR A 318 -19.51 6.42 -2.03
C THR A 318 -18.44 5.38 -1.75
N GLY A 319 -17.61 5.05 -2.75
CA GLY A 319 -16.48 4.12 -2.57
C GLY A 319 -15.43 4.63 -1.57
N GLY A 320 -15.29 5.96 -1.43
CA GLY A 320 -14.44 6.57 -0.43
C GLY A 320 -15.01 6.47 0.98
N ILE A 321 -16.33 6.60 1.13
CA ILE A 321 -17.05 6.45 2.41
C ILE A 321 -16.94 5.01 2.90
N TRP A 322 -17.25 4.04 2.05
CA TRP A 322 -17.06 2.61 2.32
C TRP A 322 -15.62 2.28 2.75
N ALA A 323 -14.61 2.78 2.03
CA ALA A 323 -13.22 2.48 2.37
C ALA A 323 -12.82 3.05 3.75
N ARG A 324 -13.34 4.23 4.13
CA ARG A 324 -13.10 4.81 5.45
C ARG A 324 -13.85 4.05 6.55
N GLY A 325 -15.12 3.69 6.32
CA GLY A 325 -15.91 2.85 7.22
C GLY A 325 -15.26 1.49 7.46
N THR A 326 -14.72 0.87 6.40
CA THR A 326 -14.01 -0.42 6.46
C THR A 326 -12.74 -0.34 7.32
N LEU A 327 -11.92 0.70 7.16
CA LEU A 327 -10.68 0.84 7.94
C LEU A 327 -10.91 1.12 9.42
N ARG A 328 -12.10 1.61 9.77
CA ARG A 328 -12.53 1.87 11.14
C ARG A 328 -13.19 0.67 11.81
N GLY A 329 -13.61 -0.33 11.02
CA GLY A 329 -14.26 -1.53 11.53
C GLY A 329 -15.77 -1.44 11.66
N TRP A 330 -16.42 -0.45 11.03
CA TRP A 330 -17.88 -0.31 11.00
C TRP A 330 -18.58 -1.43 10.26
N HIS A 331 -17.89 -2.05 9.31
CA HIS A 331 -18.43 -3.16 8.53
C HIS A 331 -18.01 -4.49 9.20
N PRO A 332 -18.94 -5.21 9.83
CA PRO A 332 -18.63 -6.46 10.51
C PRO A 332 -18.17 -7.51 9.50
N ASP A 333 -16.96 -8.06 9.73
CA ASP A 333 -16.42 -9.10 8.86
C ASP A 333 -17.06 -10.45 9.12
N ARG A 334 -17.89 -10.89 8.17
CA ARG A 334 -18.49 -12.23 8.15
C ARG A 334 -17.47 -13.37 8.02
N PHE A 335 -16.21 -13.06 7.69
CA PHE A 335 -15.14 -14.01 7.38
C PHE A 335 -13.99 -14.04 8.41
N GLY A 336 -14.18 -13.45 9.59
CA GLY A 336 -13.18 -13.44 10.66
C GLY A 336 -11.92 -12.60 10.33
N ARG A 337 -10.82 -12.85 11.04
CA ARG A 337 -9.60 -12.00 11.02
C ARG A 337 -8.94 -11.86 9.64
N THR A 338 -9.00 -12.91 8.81
CA THR A 338 -8.44 -12.88 7.45
C THR A 338 -9.28 -12.06 6.49
N GLY A 339 -10.62 -12.14 6.60
CA GLY A 339 -11.54 -11.28 5.87
C GLY A 339 -11.30 -9.81 6.17
N HIS A 340 -11.11 -9.49 7.45
CA HIS A 340 -10.82 -8.12 7.89
C HIS A 340 -9.55 -7.56 7.26
N LEU A 341 -8.46 -8.33 7.25
CA LEU A 341 -7.21 -7.90 6.64
C LEU A 341 -7.34 -7.70 5.13
N ALA A 342 -8.08 -8.57 4.44
CA ALA A 342 -8.33 -8.44 3.01
C ALA A 342 -9.15 -7.18 2.69
N ARG A 343 -10.25 -6.96 3.42
CA ARG A 343 -11.14 -5.81 3.25
C ARG A 343 -10.42 -4.49 3.57
N ALA A 344 -9.64 -4.47 4.66
CA ALA A 344 -8.78 -3.33 5.01
C ALA A 344 -7.70 -3.06 3.94
N GLY A 345 -7.15 -4.12 3.33
CA GLY A 345 -6.23 -4.00 2.20
C GLY A 345 -6.88 -3.33 0.99
N LEU A 346 -8.08 -3.77 0.60
CA LEU A 346 -8.85 -3.19 -0.51
C LEU A 346 -9.23 -1.73 -0.23
N ALA A 347 -9.65 -1.41 0.99
CA ALA A 347 -9.94 -0.05 1.40
C ALA A 347 -8.71 0.87 1.29
N ARG A 348 -7.52 0.38 1.64
CA ARG A 348 -6.25 1.14 1.46
C ARG A 348 -5.94 1.40 -0.01
N ILE A 349 -6.22 0.45 -0.90
CA ILE A 349 -6.04 0.63 -2.35
C ILE A 349 -6.89 1.82 -2.84
N VAL A 350 -8.15 1.89 -2.44
CA VAL A 350 -9.08 2.96 -2.82
C VAL A 350 -8.62 4.33 -2.30
N LEU A 351 -8.16 4.41 -1.05
CA LEU A 351 -7.80 5.68 -0.41
C LEU A 351 -6.39 6.18 -0.76
N SER A 352 -5.46 5.28 -1.10
CA SER A 352 -4.02 5.62 -1.24
C SER A 352 -3.42 5.30 -2.62
N PRO A 353 -3.97 5.78 -3.74
CA PRO A 353 -3.40 5.51 -5.07
C PRO A 353 -2.00 6.13 -5.26
N ALA A 354 -1.65 7.18 -4.50
CA ALA A 354 -0.31 7.76 -4.53
C ALA A 354 0.76 6.79 -4.01
N VAL A 355 0.43 5.95 -3.01
CA VAL A 355 1.34 4.92 -2.50
C VAL A 355 1.56 3.84 -3.56
N ALA A 356 0.48 3.44 -4.24
CA ALA A 356 0.57 2.51 -5.36
C ALA A 356 1.44 3.07 -6.50
N ALA A 357 1.27 4.34 -6.86
CA ALA A 357 2.11 5.00 -7.87
C ALA A 357 3.60 5.05 -7.45
N GLY A 358 3.88 5.34 -6.19
CA GLY A 358 5.26 5.32 -5.66
C GLY A 358 5.89 3.93 -5.72
N LEU A 359 5.14 2.89 -5.34
CA LEU A 359 5.59 1.50 -5.44
C LEU A 359 5.80 1.05 -6.88
N LEU A 360 4.92 1.47 -7.79
CA LEU A 360 5.05 1.21 -9.21
C LEU A 360 6.34 1.81 -9.76
N LEU A 361 6.58 3.09 -9.48
CA LEU A 361 7.76 3.79 -9.96
C LEU A 361 9.04 3.15 -9.40
N ALA A 362 9.06 2.84 -8.10
CA ALA A 362 10.21 2.18 -7.49
C ALA A 362 10.46 0.79 -8.09
N ALA A 363 9.41 -0.01 -8.29
CA ALA A 363 9.52 -1.33 -8.90
C ALA A 363 10.01 -1.25 -10.35
N PHE A 364 9.50 -0.30 -11.13
CA PHE A 364 9.91 -0.07 -12.52
C PHE A 364 11.39 0.34 -12.61
N LEU A 365 11.83 1.28 -11.75
CA LEU A 365 13.24 1.68 -11.69
C LEU A 365 14.16 0.53 -11.30
N LEU A 366 13.70 -0.38 -10.43
CA LEU A 366 14.46 -1.57 -10.03
C LEU A 366 14.45 -2.68 -11.09
N SER A 367 13.49 -2.69 -12.02
CA SER A 367 13.45 -3.66 -13.13
C SER A 367 14.25 -3.22 -14.35
N LEU A 368 14.47 -1.90 -14.55
CA LEU A 368 15.18 -1.36 -15.71
C LEU A 368 16.59 -1.94 -15.92
N PRO A 369 17.46 -2.07 -14.90
CA PRO A 369 18.80 -2.61 -15.11
C PRO A 369 18.79 -4.05 -15.64
N SER A 370 17.88 -4.88 -15.12
CA SER A 370 17.77 -6.28 -15.54
C SER A 370 17.11 -6.42 -16.91
N ALA A 371 16.25 -5.46 -17.32
CA ALA A 371 15.70 -5.41 -18.67
C ALA A 371 16.72 -4.97 -19.73
N ARG A 372 17.83 -4.32 -19.33
CA ARG A 372 18.90 -3.88 -20.24
C ARG A 372 19.87 -5.00 -20.63
N GLU A 373 19.95 -6.08 -19.84
CA GLU A 373 20.96 -7.12 -20.06
C GLU A 373 20.67 -7.89 -21.37
N GLU A 374 21.46 -7.58 -22.40
CA GLU A 374 21.32 -8.07 -23.76
C GLU A 374 22.69 -8.48 -24.30
N THR A 375 22.74 -9.54 -25.10
CA THR A 375 23.94 -9.89 -25.86
C THR A 375 23.68 -9.80 -27.35
N ILE A 376 24.45 -8.98 -28.05
CA ILE A 376 24.40 -8.82 -29.50
C ILE A 376 25.59 -9.58 -30.10
N ILE A 377 25.32 -10.46 -31.05
CA ILE A 377 26.32 -11.28 -31.75
C ILE A 377 26.28 -10.90 -33.23
N ASP A 378 27.44 -10.49 -33.77
CA ASP A 378 27.61 -10.03 -35.15
C ASP A 378 28.97 -10.50 -35.70
N GLN A 379 29.22 -10.31 -37.00
CA GLN A 379 30.49 -10.57 -37.67
C GLN A 379 31.70 -9.88 -37.01
N PHE A 380 31.47 -8.76 -36.31
CA PHE A 380 32.52 -8.00 -35.62
C PHE A 380 32.87 -8.55 -34.22
N GLY A 381 32.04 -9.44 -33.67
CA GLY A 381 32.24 -10.01 -32.35
C GLY A 381 30.97 -10.06 -31.51
N ILE A 382 31.14 -10.24 -30.21
CA ILE A 382 30.08 -10.39 -29.22
C ILE A 382 30.07 -9.17 -28.31
N ARG A 383 28.97 -8.40 -28.32
CA ARG A 383 28.74 -7.26 -27.44
C ARG A 383 27.81 -7.67 -26.30
N LEU A 384 28.28 -7.50 -25.09
CA LEU A 384 27.59 -7.83 -23.84
C LEU A 384 27.15 -6.51 -23.19
N ASN A 385 25.88 -6.16 -23.35
CA ASN A 385 25.29 -5.04 -22.64
C ASN A 385 24.92 -5.51 -21.24
N LYS A 386 25.51 -4.90 -20.21
CA LYS A 386 25.29 -5.29 -18.81
C LYS A 386 24.18 -4.47 -18.16
N GLU A 387 23.88 -4.72 -16.90
CA GLU A 387 22.85 -3.96 -16.17
C GLU A 387 23.12 -2.45 -16.13
N LEU A 388 24.39 -2.05 -16.19
CA LEU A 388 24.83 -0.65 -16.22
C LEU A 388 25.74 -0.40 -17.43
N PRO A 389 25.61 0.76 -18.10
CA PRO A 389 26.34 1.07 -19.33
C PRO A 389 27.86 1.08 -19.18
N PHE A 390 28.34 1.36 -17.97
CA PHE A 390 29.76 1.41 -17.67
C PHE A 390 30.43 0.02 -17.66
N PHE A 391 29.65 -1.06 -17.66
CA PHE A 391 30.14 -2.43 -17.69
C PHE A 391 29.87 -3.14 -19.01
N ASP A 392 29.52 -2.40 -20.06
CA ASP A 392 29.34 -3.00 -21.38
C ASP A 392 30.70 -3.50 -21.90
N GLU A 393 30.72 -4.75 -22.35
CA GLU A 393 31.93 -5.41 -22.85
C GLU A 393 31.76 -5.75 -24.33
N THR A 394 32.82 -5.59 -25.11
CA THR A 394 32.88 -6.10 -26.49
C THR A 394 34.03 -7.08 -26.59
N ARG A 395 33.75 -8.27 -27.13
CA ARG A 395 34.72 -9.36 -27.26
C ARG A 395 34.87 -9.74 -28.72
N GLY A 396 36.11 -9.83 -29.17
CA GLY A 396 36.42 -10.25 -30.54
C GLY A 396 36.20 -11.75 -30.75
N TRP A 397 36.03 -12.16 -32.01
CA TRP A 397 35.97 -13.57 -32.37
C TRP A 397 37.27 -14.34 -32.06
N SER A 398 38.41 -13.65 -32.05
CA SER A 398 39.70 -14.22 -31.66
C SER A 398 39.79 -14.66 -30.20
N GLU A 399 38.91 -14.15 -29.33
CA GLU A 399 38.86 -14.50 -27.90
C GLU A 399 37.98 -15.73 -27.62
N VAL A 400 37.30 -16.25 -28.65
CA VAL A 400 36.36 -17.38 -28.54
C VAL A 400 37.12 -18.69 -28.71
N THR A 401 37.36 -19.38 -27.61
CA THR A 401 38.07 -20.67 -27.59
C THR A 401 37.24 -21.83 -28.13
N ASP A 402 35.93 -21.86 -27.85
CA ASP A 402 35.07 -23.00 -28.18
C ASP A 402 33.61 -22.57 -28.37
N ILE A 403 32.94 -23.24 -29.30
CA ILE A 403 31.51 -23.07 -29.60
C ILE A 403 30.88 -24.46 -29.50
N SER A 404 30.13 -24.69 -28.41
CA SER A 404 29.52 -25.98 -28.11
C SER A 404 27.99 -25.88 -28.08
N THR A 405 27.32 -27.02 -28.27
CA THR A 405 25.86 -27.11 -28.14
C THR A 405 25.48 -27.90 -26.90
N VAL A 406 24.43 -27.47 -26.22
CA VAL A 406 23.90 -28.10 -25.00
C VAL A 406 22.42 -28.45 -25.22
N PRO A 407 21.94 -29.63 -24.80
CA PRO A 407 20.52 -29.98 -24.91
C PRO A 407 19.63 -28.95 -24.19
N ALA A 408 18.56 -28.52 -24.86
CA ALA A 408 17.66 -27.50 -24.33
C ALA A 408 16.18 -27.88 -24.54
N PRO A 409 15.25 -27.37 -23.72
CA PRO A 409 13.82 -27.69 -23.86
C PRO A 409 13.28 -27.23 -25.23
N VAL A 410 12.63 -28.14 -25.95
CA VAL A 410 12.09 -27.89 -27.32
C VAL A 410 11.07 -26.75 -27.34
N ASN A 411 10.38 -26.52 -26.22
CA ASN A 411 9.43 -25.40 -26.06
C ASN A 411 10.10 -24.01 -26.14
N GLN A 412 11.42 -23.94 -25.95
CA GLN A 412 12.21 -22.70 -25.91
C GLN A 412 13.17 -22.64 -27.09
N HIS A 413 13.83 -23.77 -27.39
CA HIS A 413 14.74 -23.91 -28.51
C HIS A 413 14.15 -24.95 -29.48
N PRO A 414 13.52 -24.55 -30.58
CA PRO A 414 12.79 -25.47 -31.47
C PRO A 414 13.68 -26.57 -32.06
N GLU A 415 14.99 -26.38 -32.07
CA GLU A 415 15.98 -27.35 -32.57
C GLU A 415 16.50 -28.30 -31.46
N GLY A 416 16.06 -28.13 -30.21
CA GLY A 416 16.38 -29.00 -29.08
C GLY A 416 17.78 -28.80 -28.47
N PHE A 417 18.51 -27.77 -28.90
CA PHE A 417 19.81 -27.40 -28.35
C PHE A 417 19.97 -25.88 -28.25
N ALA A 418 20.80 -25.45 -27.31
CA ALA A 418 21.25 -24.09 -27.13
C ALA A 418 22.75 -23.99 -27.46
N VAL A 419 23.22 -22.81 -27.86
CA VAL A 419 24.63 -22.55 -28.19
C VAL A 419 25.34 -21.96 -26.98
N VAL A 420 26.57 -22.41 -26.73
CA VAL A 420 27.44 -21.93 -25.66
C VAL A 420 28.78 -21.50 -26.25
N PHE A 421 29.12 -20.23 -26.05
CA PHE A 421 30.41 -19.64 -26.36
C PHE A 421 31.31 -19.66 -25.13
N ARG A 422 32.52 -20.18 -25.27
CA ARG A 422 33.55 -20.17 -24.23
C ARG A 422 34.69 -19.25 -24.65
N PHE A 423 35.07 -18.34 -23.77
CA PHE A 423 36.13 -17.37 -24.03
C PHE A 423 37.43 -17.76 -23.32
N GLU A 424 38.56 -17.20 -23.76
CA GLU A 424 39.89 -17.46 -23.17
C GLU A 424 39.95 -17.19 -21.67
N ASN A 425 39.20 -16.19 -21.19
CA ASN A 425 39.07 -15.85 -19.78
C ASN A 425 38.17 -16.82 -18.97
N LYS A 426 37.76 -17.95 -19.55
CA LYS A 426 36.86 -18.98 -19.00
C LYS A 426 35.43 -18.53 -18.74
N SER A 427 35.06 -17.30 -19.12
CA SER A 427 33.66 -16.90 -19.06
C SER A 427 32.86 -17.54 -20.19
N THR A 428 31.55 -17.63 -20.01
CA THR A 428 30.64 -18.29 -20.95
C THR A 428 29.46 -17.41 -21.28
N VAL A 429 29.07 -17.41 -22.54
CA VAL A 429 27.82 -16.79 -23.01
C VAL A 429 26.97 -17.91 -23.60
N THR A 430 25.70 -17.98 -23.23
CA THR A 430 24.81 -19.07 -23.66
C THR A 430 23.45 -18.54 -24.09
N THR A 431 22.85 -19.19 -25.08
CA THR A 431 21.45 -18.98 -25.44
C THR A 431 20.49 -19.72 -24.51
N LEU A 432 20.99 -20.62 -23.64
CA LEU A 432 20.15 -21.42 -22.75
C LEU A 432 19.40 -20.54 -21.75
N GLY A 433 18.07 -20.66 -21.72
CA GLY A 433 17.21 -19.86 -20.84
C GLY A 433 16.99 -18.41 -21.29
N HIS A 434 17.50 -18.06 -22.48
CA HIS A 434 17.37 -16.74 -23.10
C HIS A 434 16.60 -16.87 -24.42
N ASP A 435 15.97 -15.78 -24.86
CA ASP A 435 15.31 -15.77 -26.17
C ASP A 435 16.31 -15.35 -27.25
N LEU A 436 16.51 -16.24 -28.24
CA LEU A 436 17.30 -15.93 -29.42
C LEU A 436 16.43 -15.26 -30.49
N ARG A 437 16.92 -14.15 -31.04
CA ARG A 437 16.28 -13.42 -32.13
C ARG A 437 17.28 -13.13 -33.25
N GLY A 438 16.77 -12.93 -34.46
CA GLY A 438 17.61 -12.75 -35.67
C GLY A 438 17.89 -14.05 -36.44
N GLY A 439 17.47 -15.20 -35.93
CA GLY A 439 17.56 -16.50 -36.60
C GLY A 439 17.34 -17.67 -35.65
N THR A 440 17.74 -18.88 -36.05
CA THR A 440 17.68 -20.10 -35.22
C THR A 440 19.01 -20.42 -34.55
N ASP A 441 19.01 -21.26 -33.50
CA ASP A 441 20.24 -21.68 -32.81
C ASP A 441 21.26 -22.33 -33.77
N LYS A 442 20.81 -23.09 -34.77
CA LYS A 442 21.62 -23.67 -35.84
C LYS A 442 22.21 -22.63 -36.78
N GLN A 443 21.43 -21.61 -37.14
CA GLN A 443 21.94 -20.51 -37.96
C GLN A 443 23.01 -19.73 -37.20
N LEU A 444 22.77 -19.45 -35.92
CA LEU A 444 23.74 -18.82 -35.02
C LEU A 444 25.01 -19.65 -34.92
N GLN A 445 24.90 -20.95 -34.63
CA GLN A 445 26.06 -21.84 -34.49
C GLN A 445 26.91 -21.86 -35.77
N ARG A 446 26.26 -22.00 -36.93
CA ARG A 446 26.95 -22.04 -38.23
C ARG A 446 27.68 -20.72 -38.49
N ARG A 447 26.96 -19.58 -38.40
CA ARG A 447 27.54 -18.25 -38.63
C ARG A 447 28.67 -17.93 -37.65
N ALA A 448 28.49 -18.25 -36.37
CA ALA A 448 29.51 -18.01 -35.36
C ALA A 448 30.77 -18.86 -35.59
N THR A 449 30.63 -20.08 -36.10
CA THR A 449 31.78 -20.91 -36.49
C THR A 449 32.49 -20.30 -37.70
N GLU A 450 31.74 -19.86 -38.73
CA GLU A 450 32.30 -19.16 -39.90
C GLU A 450 33.07 -17.88 -39.49
N TRP A 451 32.52 -17.08 -38.58
CA TRP A 451 33.16 -15.84 -38.11
C TRP A 451 34.39 -16.09 -37.24
N ARG A 452 34.34 -17.10 -36.37
CA ARG A 452 35.51 -17.51 -35.57
C ARG A 452 36.64 -18.02 -36.47
N ASP A 453 36.33 -18.89 -37.41
CA ASP A 453 37.32 -19.48 -38.32
C ASP A 453 37.90 -18.46 -39.31
N ALA A 454 37.22 -17.34 -39.56
CA ALA A 454 37.75 -16.23 -40.35
C ALA A 454 38.67 -15.29 -39.53
N ALA A 455 38.57 -15.33 -38.20
CA ALA A 455 39.36 -14.48 -37.29
C ALA A 455 40.65 -15.15 -36.80
N HIS A 456 40.75 -16.49 -36.94
CA HIS A 456 41.93 -17.31 -36.66
C HIS A 456 42.56 -17.82 -37.95
#